data_AF-L5M7V2-F1
#
_entry.id   AF-L5M7V2-F1
#
_cell.length_a   1.000
_cell.length_b   1.000
_cell.length_c   1.000
_cell.angle_alpha   90.00
_cell.angle_beta   90.00
_cell.angle_gamma   90.00
#
_symmetry.space_group_name_H-M   'P 1'
#
loop_
_entity.id
_entity.type
_entity.pdbx_description
1 polymer ?
#
loop_
_entity_poly.entity_id
_entity_poly.type
_entity_poly.pdbx_seq_one_letter_code
_entity_poly.pdbx_strand_id
1 'polypeptide(L)'
;MDEGTLSFVVDGQYLGVAFRGLKGKKLYPVVSAVWGHCEVTMRYINGLDPEPLPLMDLCRRSIRLALGRQRLQDIGALPLPQSLKNYLQYQ
;
A
#
# COMPACT_ATOMS: atom_id res chain seq x y z
N MET A 1 -4.71 -9.45 12.21
CA MET A 1 -4.92 -9.75 10.77
C MET A 1 -6.33 -10.24 10.60
N ASP A 2 -7.15 -9.45 9.92
CA ASP A 2 -8.62 -9.62 9.98
C ASP A 2 -9.13 -10.69 9.00
N GLU A 3 -8.62 -10.65 7.76
CA GLU A 3 -8.88 -11.67 6.75
C GLU A 3 -8.01 -12.93 6.94
N GLY A 4 -6.84 -12.79 7.57
CA GLY A 4 -5.91 -13.91 7.77
C GLY A 4 -5.26 -14.40 6.49
N THR A 5 -4.86 -13.47 5.62
CA THR A 5 -4.18 -13.72 4.35
C THR A 5 -2.77 -13.13 4.35
N LEU A 6 -1.86 -13.71 3.56
CA LEU A 6 -0.55 -13.13 3.25
C LEU A 6 -0.41 -12.98 1.74
N SER A 7 0.16 -11.85 1.32
CA SER A 7 0.37 -11.48 -0.07
C SER A 7 1.69 -10.72 -0.22
N PHE A 8 2.12 -10.54 -1.47
CA PHE A 8 3.37 -9.86 -1.79
C PHE A 8 3.15 -8.76 -2.82
N VAL A 9 4.02 -7.75 -2.76
CA VAL A 9 4.05 -6.63 -3.70
C VAL A 9 5.47 -6.50 -4.24
N VAL A 10 5.62 -6.42 -5.56
CA VAL A 10 6.90 -6.23 -6.26
C VAL A 10 6.75 -5.06 -7.23
N ASP A 11 7.64 -4.08 -7.19
CA ASP A 11 7.57 -2.85 -8.01
C ASP A 11 6.20 -2.15 -7.96
N GLY A 12 5.62 -2.17 -6.75
CA GLY A 12 4.29 -1.65 -6.47
C GLY A 12 3.13 -2.49 -7.05
N GLN A 13 3.38 -3.59 -7.74
CA GLN A 13 2.33 -4.48 -8.24
C GLN A 13 1.92 -5.51 -7.19
N TYR A 14 0.62 -5.60 -6.92
CA TYR A 14 0.06 -6.61 -6.04
C TYR A 14 -0.01 -7.97 -6.76
N LEU A 15 0.63 -9.00 -6.19
CA LEU A 15 0.75 -10.32 -6.82
C LEU A 15 -0.37 -11.30 -6.45
N GLY A 16 -1.37 -10.85 -5.68
CA GLY A 16 -2.46 -11.71 -5.22
C GLY A 16 -2.20 -12.37 -3.86
N VAL A 17 -3.17 -13.15 -3.40
CA VAL A 17 -3.11 -13.87 -2.13
C VAL A 17 -2.25 -15.13 -2.29
N ALA A 18 -1.15 -15.23 -1.54
CA ALA A 18 -0.29 -16.40 -1.53
C ALA A 18 -0.73 -17.44 -0.49
N PHE A 19 -1.19 -16.98 0.69
CA PHE A 19 -1.61 -17.86 1.79
C PHE A 19 -2.92 -17.40 2.42
N ARG A 20 -3.71 -18.35 2.92
CA ARG A 20 -4.98 -18.16 3.64
C ARG A 20 -4.96 -18.94 4.96
N GLY A 21 -5.93 -18.72 5.84
CA GLY A 21 -6.09 -19.48 7.08
C GLY A 21 -5.18 -19.02 8.24
N LEU A 22 -4.72 -17.78 8.19
CA LEU A 22 -3.83 -17.20 9.20
C LEU A 22 -4.57 -16.48 10.35
N LYS A 23 -5.90 -16.37 10.26
CA LYS A 23 -6.72 -15.66 11.25
C LYS A 23 -6.56 -16.29 12.64
N GLY A 24 -6.42 -15.43 13.66
CA GLY A 24 -6.23 -15.86 15.06
C GLY A 24 -4.84 -16.41 15.39
N LYS A 25 -3.92 -16.53 14.43
CA LYS A 25 -2.55 -16.95 14.68
C LYS A 25 -1.66 -15.75 15.01
N LYS A 26 -0.71 -15.93 15.92
CA LYS A 26 0.39 -14.98 16.14
C LYS A 26 1.49 -15.28 15.13
N LEU A 27 1.85 -14.28 14.33
CA LEU A 27 2.86 -14.39 13.28
C LEU A 27 4.01 -13.41 13.54
N TYR A 28 5.18 -13.75 13.02
CA TYR A 28 6.39 -12.94 13.10
C TYR A 28 6.97 -12.77 11.70
N PRO A 29 7.41 -11.57 11.30
CA PRO A 29 8.19 -11.39 10.08
C PRO A 29 9.47 -12.23 10.15
N VAL A 30 9.84 -12.87 9.03
CA VAL A 30 11.02 -13.73 8.96
C VAL A 30 11.71 -13.61 7.61
N VAL A 31 13.04 -13.72 7.62
CA VAL A 31 13.88 -13.88 6.44
C VAL A 31 14.83 -15.03 6.72
N SER A 32 15.03 -15.91 5.75
CA SER A 32 16.03 -16.97 5.79
C SER A 32 16.95 -16.80 4.59
N ALA A 33 18.26 -16.82 4.82
CA ALA A 33 19.29 -16.62 3.80
C ALA A 33 20.40 -17.67 3.95
N VAL A 34 20.89 -18.17 2.81
CA VAL A 34 21.99 -19.15 2.74
C VAL A 34 23.21 -18.60 2.00
N TRP A 35 23.16 -17.33 1.59
CA TRP A 35 24.17 -16.70 0.74
C TRP A 35 25.13 -15.84 1.56
N GLY A 36 26.44 -16.07 1.38
CA GLY A 36 27.48 -15.29 2.04
C GLY A 36 27.44 -13.82 1.61
N HIS A 37 27.59 -12.91 2.57
CA HIS A 37 27.53 -11.45 2.35
C HIS A 37 26.18 -10.92 1.84
N CYS A 38 25.08 -11.68 2.00
CA CYS A 38 23.75 -11.15 1.76
C CYS A 38 23.36 -10.17 2.88
N GLU A 39 22.90 -8.98 2.50
CA GLU A 39 22.33 -8.00 3.42
C GLU A 39 20.85 -7.80 3.11
N VAL A 40 20.00 -7.93 4.13
CA VAL A 40 18.55 -7.72 4.01
C VAL A 40 18.11 -6.68 5.03
N THR A 41 17.48 -5.62 4.55
CA THR A 41 16.88 -4.59 5.41
C THR A 41 15.37 -4.78 5.48
N MET A 42 14.83 -4.90 6.69
CA MET A 42 13.39 -4.93 6.92
C MET A 42 12.94 -3.56 7.46
N ARG A 43 11.99 -2.92 6.77
CA ARG A 43 11.39 -1.66 7.20
C ARG A 43 9.89 -1.87 7.40
N TYR A 44 9.41 -1.58 8.61
CA TYR A 44 7.97 -1.49 8.85
C TYR A 44 7.40 -0.27 8.11
N ILE A 45 6.35 -0.48 7.32
CA ILE A 45 5.72 0.58 6.54
C ILE A 45 4.55 1.16 7.33
N ASN A 46 3.53 0.34 7.60
CA ASN A 46 2.33 0.76 8.31
C ASN A 46 1.50 -0.45 8.78
N GLY A 47 0.46 -0.13 9.54
CA GLY A 47 -0.65 -1.01 9.88
C GLY A 47 -1.96 -0.27 9.63
N LEU A 48 -3.03 -1.02 9.38
CA LEU A 48 -4.37 -0.47 9.21
C LEU A 48 -5.32 -1.28 10.08
N ASP A 49 -6.06 -0.60 10.95
CA ASP A 49 -7.11 -1.23 11.75
C ASP A 49 -8.30 -1.61 10.86
N PRO A 50 -9.06 -2.66 11.20
CA PRO A 50 -10.23 -3.12 10.44
C PRO A 50 -11.44 -2.17 10.47
N GLU A 51 -11.21 -0.89 10.71
CA GLU A 51 -12.25 0.12 10.78
C GLU A 51 -12.56 0.70 9.39
N PRO A 52 -13.78 1.22 9.18
CA PRO A 52 -14.11 1.93 7.96
C PRO A 52 -13.15 3.09 7.71
N LEU A 53 -12.56 3.12 6.52
CA LEU A 53 -11.71 4.25 6.11
C LEU A 53 -12.53 5.53 6.00
N PRO A 54 -11.96 6.70 6.36
CA PRO A 54 -12.60 7.98 6.12
C PRO A 54 -12.97 8.15 4.65
N LEU A 55 -14.13 8.77 4.39
CA LEU A 55 -14.60 9.03 3.02
C LEU A 55 -13.54 9.77 2.19
N MET A 56 -12.78 10.67 2.82
CA MET A 56 -11.68 11.38 2.17
C MET A 56 -10.58 10.44 1.67
N ASP A 57 -10.23 9.37 2.37
CA ASP A 57 -9.18 8.46 1.87
C ASP A 57 -9.70 7.59 0.72
N LEU A 58 -10.96 7.18 0.79
CA LEU A 58 -11.64 6.44 -0.28
C LEU A 58 -11.76 7.28 -1.55
N CYS A 59 -12.18 8.55 -1.43
CA CYS A 59 -12.26 9.48 -2.55
C CYS A 59 -10.88 9.69 -3.20
N ARG A 60 -9.84 9.94 -2.39
CA ARG A 60 -8.46 10.12 -2.87
C ARG A 60 -8.01 8.91 -3.67
N ARG A 61 -8.22 7.71 -3.10
CA ARG A 61 -7.85 6.44 -3.73
C ARG A 61 -8.59 6.25 -5.06
N SER A 62 -9.89 6.48 -5.09
CA SER A 62 -10.71 6.33 -6.30
C SER A 62 -10.23 7.26 -7.42
N ILE A 63 -9.96 8.54 -7.11
CA ILE A 63 -9.44 9.51 -8.08
C ILE A 63 -8.06 9.09 -8.59
N ARG A 64 -7.14 8.69 -7.71
CA ARG A 64 -5.78 8.26 -8.09
C ARG A 64 -5.80 6.98 -8.95
N LEU A 65 -6.73 6.07 -8.68
CA LEU A 65 -6.95 4.89 -9.53
C LEU A 65 -7.44 5.28 -10.93
N ALA A 66 -8.42 6.18 -11.00
CA ALA A 66 -8.96 6.67 -12.28
C ALA A 66 -7.92 7.44 -13.12
N LEU A 67 -7.03 8.21 -12.47
CA LEU A 67 -5.92 8.88 -13.15
C LEU A 67 -4.88 7.88 -13.68
N GLY A 68 -4.64 6.80 -12.94
CA GLY A 68 -3.56 5.86 -13.22
C GLY A 68 -2.19 6.42 -12.85
N ARG A 69 -1.21 5.53 -12.65
CA ARG A 69 0.13 5.90 -12.14
C ARG A 69 0.85 6.92 -13.02
N GLN A 70 0.73 6.80 -14.34
CA GLN A 70 1.43 7.65 -15.29
C GLN A 70 1.02 9.13 -15.20
N ARG A 71 -0.24 9.40 -14.84
CA ARG A 71 -0.79 10.77 -14.82
C ARG A 71 -0.75 11.41 -13.43
N LEU A 72 -0.23 10.72 -12.42
CA LEU A 72 -0.10 11.29 -11.08
C LEU A 72 0.88 12.47 -11.04
N GLN A 73 1.91 12.45 -11.89
CA GLN A 73 2.84 13.57 -12.05
C GLN A 73 2.16 14.80 -12.67
N ASP A 74 1.10 14.61 -13.45
CA ASP A 74 0.40 15.69 -14.15
C ASP A 74 -0.68 16.38 -13.31
N ILE A 75 -0.87 15.96 -12.04
CA ILE A 75 -1.87 16.55 -11.13
C ILE A 75 -1.68 18.07 -10.98
N GLY A 76 -0.44 18.55 -11.05
CA GLY A 76 -0.11 19.97 -11.01
C GLY A 76 -0.74 20.79 -12.15
N ALA A 77 -0.94 20.20 -13.32
CA ALA A 77 -1.52 20.85 -14.51
C ALA A 77 -3.06 20.82 -14.53
N LEU A 78 -3.71 20.07 -13.64
CA LEU A 78 -5.16 20.00 -13.60
C LEU A 78 -5.78 21.36 -13.20
N PRO A 79 -6.95 21.72 -13.76
CA PRO A 79 -7.67 22.94 -13.41
C PRO A 79 -8.41 22.79 -12.06
N LEU A 80 -7.65 22.43 -11.01
CA LEU A 80 -8.14 22.19 -9.65
C LEU A 80 -7.50 23.19 -8.68
N PRO A 81 -8.22 23.59 -7.61
CA PRO A 81 -7.63 24.33 -6.49
C PRO A 81 -6.40 23.65 -5.89
N GLN A 82 -5.43 24.43 -5.40
CA GLN A 82 -4.18 23.90 -4.84
C GLN A 82 -4.40 22.94 -3.67
N SER A 83 -5.42 23.19 -2.83
CA SER A 83 -5.79 22.30 -1.74
C SER A 83 -6.16 20.89 -2.21
N LEU A 84 -6.87 20.77 -3.35
CA LEU A 84 -7.23 19.48 -3.94
C LEU A 84 -6.02 18.81 -4.60
N LYS A 85 -5.10 19.58 -5.20
CA LYS A 85 -3.84 19.05 -5.74
C LYS A 85 -2.99 18.44 -4.62
N ASN A 86 -2.79 19.17 -3.53
CA ASN A 86 -2.06 18.72 -2.35
C ASN A 86 -2.70 17.47 -1.74
N TYR A 87 -4.03 17.51 -1.55
CA TYR A 87 -4.80 16.37 -1.10
C TYR A 87 -4.58 15.13 -1.99
N LEU A 88 -4.58 15.25 -3.32
CA LEU A 88 -4.32 14.12 -4.21
C LEU A 88 -2.86 13.66 -4.19
N GLN A 89 -1.90 14.51 -3.81
CA GLN A 89 -0.47 14.23 -3.78
C GLN A 89 0.07 13.82 -2.40
N TYR A 90 -0.78 13.76 -1.37
CA TYR A 90 -0.37 13.56 0.03
C TYR A 90 0.55 14.68 0.54
N GLN A 91 0.30 15.91 0.12
CA GLN A 91 0.97 17.13 0.58
C GLN A 91 0.03 18.02 1.40
#